data_AF-A0A8T2NRB2-F1
#
_entry.id   AF-A0A8T2NRB2-F1
#
_cell.length_a   1.000
_cell.length_b   1.000
_cell.length_c   1.000
_cell.angle_alpha   90.00
_cell.angle_beta   90.00
_cell.angle_gamma   90.00
#
_symmetry.space_group_name_H-M   'P 1'
#
loop_
_entity.id
_entity.type
_entity.pdbx_description
1 polymer ?
#
loop_
_entity_poly.entity_id
_entity_poly.type
_entity_poly.pdbx_seq_one_letter_code
_entity_poly.pdbx_strand_id
1 'polypeptide(L)'
;METDFADSIVTENKMPCHNQQPNNVNQDHAVMKQVRFANNASNSAVSNSAVEELKETTENGLNSEGQVQVQLGPQLKLLPLNDQIRELQTIIRDIKTSRGDFVFCADRLIRLVVEQGLNQLPYSECTVITPTGHKYDGVKFEKGNCEAMEQGLRDCCRSIRIGKILIQSDEDTQKAKVFYAKFPPDIYRRKVLLMYPILSNTVIEAVRVLIEHGLQPKHIILLSLFSTPHGAKSIIQEFPDITILTTEVHPVAPTHFGQKYFGTD
;
A
#
# COMPACT_ATOMS: atom_id res chain seq x y z
N MET A 1 24.00 57.82 -22.35
CA MET A 1 23.20 59.01 -22.68
C MET A 1 22.41 58.61 -23.91
N GLU A 2 21.10 58.41 -23.92
CA GLU A 2 20.01 58.60 -22.95
C GLU A 2 18.90 57.60 -23.32
N THR A 3 17.99 57.40 -22.37
CA THR A 3 16.81 56.53 -22.37
C THR A 3 15.72 56.98 -23.33
N ASP A 4 14.80 56.09 -23.74
CA ASP A 4 13.39 56.20 -23.32
C ASP A 4 12.48 55.05 -23.81
N PHE A 5 11.47 54.84 -22.96
CA PHE A 5 10.45 53.80 -22.92
C PHE A 5 9.21 54.13 -23.77
N ALA A 6 8.56 53.07 -24.25
CA ALA A 6 7.10 52.86 -24.47
C ALA A 6 6.29 53.86 -25.34
N ASP A 7 5.59 53.37 -26.37
CA ASP A 7 4.17 53.01 -26.21
C ASP A 7 3.58 52.18 -27.38
N SER A 8 2.43 51.59 -27.07
CA SER A 8 1.67 50.50 -27.67
C SER A 8 0.86 50.81 -28.95
N ILE A 9 0.73 49.83 -29.87
CA ILE A 9 -0.37 49.76 -30.86
C ILE A 9 -0.91 48.33 -30.96
N VAL A 10 -2.24 48.27 -30.86
CA VAL A 10 -3.20 47.16 -30.89
C VAL A 10 -3.25 46.47 -32.25
N THR A 11 -3.35 45.14 -32.28
CA THR A 11 -4.12 44.42 -33.33
C THR A 11 -4.78 43.17 -32.77
N GLU A 12 -6.11 43.20 -32.77
CA GLU A 12 -7.01 42.04 -32.71
C GLU A 12 -6.64 41.02 -33.78
N ASN A 13 -6.79 39.73 -33.47
CA ASN A 13 -7.20 38.77 -34.50
C ASN A 13 -8.06 37.66 -33.91
N LYS A 14 -9.33 37.71 -34.31
CA LYS A 14 -10.39 36.75 -34.04
C LYS A 14 -10.40 35.70 -35.16
N MET A 15 -10.71 34.46 -34.80
CA MET A 15 -10.80 33.27 -35.66
C MET A 15 -11.62 33.45 -36.95
N PRO A 16 -11.46 32.50 -37.89
CA PRO A 16 -12.64 31.91 -38.53
C PRO A 16 -12.69 30.38 -38.41
N CYS A 17 -13.83 29.89 -37.91
CA CYS A 17 -14.30 28.52 -38.08
C CYS A 17 -14.87 28.33 -39.50
N HIS A 18 -14.60 27.18 -40.13
CA HIS A 18 -15.60 26.57 -41.01
C HIS A 18 -15.59 25.04 -40.94
N ASN A 19 -16.81 24.52 -40.83
CA ASN A 19 -17.23 23.14 -40.70
C ASN A 19 -17.01 22.33 -41.99
N GLN A 20 -16.62 21.06 -41.82
CA GLN A 20 -17.11 19.93 -42.61
C GLN A 20 -17.13 18.67 -41.72
N GLN A 21 -18.33 18.12 -41.48
CA GLN A 21 -18.59 16.81 -40.85
C GLN A 21 -18.66 15.70 -41.95
N PRO A 22 -18.94 14.42 -41.63
CA PRO A 22 -18.10 13.49 -40.87
C PRO A 22 -17.83 12.21 -41.69
N ASN A 23 -16.66 11.61 -41.58
CA ASN A 23 -16.45 10.23 -42.03
C ASN A 23 -16.32 9.28 -40.84
N ASN A 24 -17.28 8.37 -40.82
CA ASN A 24 -17.62 7.42 -39.78
C ASN A 24 -16.60 6.26 -39.80
N VAL A 25 -15.78 6.14 -38.77
CA VAL A 25 -15.01 4.92 -38.48
C VAL A 25 -15.28 4.56 -37.03
N ASN A 26 -16.08 3.51 -36.85
CA ASN A 26 -16.40 2.89 -35.57
C ASN A 26 -15.13 2.62 -34.76
N GLN A 27 -14.95 3.35 -33.68
CA GLN A 27 -14.21 2.87 -32.52
C GLN A 27 -15.21 2.76 -31.38
N ASP A 28 -15.58 1.52 -31.08
CA ASP A 28 -16.28 1.16 -29.85
C ASP A 28 -15.44 1.62 -28.67
N HIS A 29 -15.77 2.80 -28.13
CA HIS A 29 -15.44 3.15 -26.76
C HIS A 29 -16.26 2.23 -25.85
N ALA A 30 -15.73 1.04 -25.63
CA ALA A 30 -16.14 0.22 -24.49
C ALA A 30 -15.79 1.01 -23.23
N VAL A 31 -16.79 1.73 -22.72
CA VAL A 31 -16.84 2.20 -21.34
C VAL A 31 -16.56 0.97 -20.47
N MET A 32 -15.33 0.88 -19.97
CA MET A 32 -14.90 -0.22 -19.13
C MET A 32 -15.64 -0.05 -17.80
N LYS A 33 -16.83 -0.65 -17.72
CA LYS A 33 -17.64 -0.75 -16.52
C LYS A 33 -16.73 -1.24 -15.41
N GLN A 34 -16.55 -0.40 -14.39
CA GLN A 34 -15.96 -0.77 -13.11
C GLN A 34 -16.57 -2.11 -12.68
N VAL A 35 -15.69 -3.11 -12.54
CA VAL A 35 -16.10 -4.46 -12.19
C VAL A 35 -16.43 -4.46 -10.70
N ARG A 36 -17.68 -4.82 -10.46
CA ARG A 36 -18.38 -4.93 -9.18
C ARG A 36 -17.66 -5.94 -8.28
N PHE A 37 -17.46 -5.60 -7.01
CA PHE A 37 -17.22 -6.58 -5.98
C PHE A 37 -18.57 -7.23 -5.64
N ALA A 38 -18.66 -8.55 -5.70
CA ALA A 38 -19.80 -9.30 -5.20
C ALA A 38 -19.61 -9.61 -3.70
N ASN A 39 -20.65 -9.28 -2.93
CA ASN A 39 -20.93 -9.54 -1.51
C ASN A 39 -20.83 -11.04 -1.13
N ASN A 40 -20.76 -11.50 0.13
CA ASN A 40 -21.25 -10.91 1.38
C ASN A 40 -20.66 -11.54 2.66
N ALA A 41 -20.91 -10.86 3.78
CA ALA A 41 -20.65 -11.24 5.16
C ALA A 41 -21.26 -12.58 5.60
N SER A 42 -20.56 -13.30 6.48
CA SER A 42 -21.13 -14.36 7.32
C SER A 42 -20.77 -14.11 8.79
N ASN A 43 -21.80 -13.79 9.58
CA ASN A 43 -21.81 -14.00 11.03
C ASN A 43 -21.60 -15.49 11.30
N SER A 44 -20.58 -15.84 12.08
CA SER A 44 -20.50 -17.16 12.71
C SER A 44 -20.30 -16.97 14.22
N ALA A 45 -21.34 -17.33 14.97
CA ALA A 45 -21.26 -17.56 16.40
C ALA A 45 -20.19 -18.62 16.68
N VAL A 46 -19.17 -18.27 17.47
CA VAL A 46 -18.21 -19.25 17.97
C VAL A 46 -18.75 -19.81 19.28
N SER A 47 -19.02 -21.11 19.25
CA SER A 47 -19.32 -21.96 20.40
C SER A 47 -18.15 -21.99 21.38
N ASN A 48 -18.47 -21.80 22.66
CA ASN A 48 -17.56 -21.97 23.79
C ASN A 48 -17.07 -23.42 23.91
N SER A 49 -15.81 -23.69 23.57
CA SER A 49 -15.07 -24.84 24.10
C SER A 49 -13.57 -24.70 23.79
N ALA A 50 -12.87 -23.96 24.65
CA ALA A 50 -11.45 -24.14 24.99
C ALA A 50 -11.04 -23.01 25.95
N VAL A 51 -11.73 -22.96 27.10
CA VAL A 51 -11.30 -22.18 28.26
C VAL A 51 -10.83 -23.22 29.28
N GLU A 52 -9.56 -23.58 29.24
CA GLU A 52 -8.83 -24.18 30.37
C GLU A 52 -7.38 -24.41 29.94
N GLU A 53 -6.52 -23.43 30.22
CA GLU A 53 -5.31 -23.63 31.01
C GLU A 53 -4.59 -22.28 31.20
N LEU A 54 -4.04 -22.08 32.40
CA LEU A 54 -3.21 -20.97 32.88
C LEU A 54 -3.92 -19.81 33.62
N LYS A 55 -4.52 -20.16 34.78
CA LYS A 55 -4.45 -19.41 36.06
C LYS A 55 -3.48 -20.22 36.95
N GLU A 56 -2.55 -19.74 37.77
CA GLU A 56 -2.28 -18.51 38.53
C GLU A 56 -0.77 -18.52 38.87
N THR A 57 -0.06 -17.39 38.96
CA THR A 57 0.36 -16.70 40.23
C THR A 57 1.28 -15.54 39.82
N THR A 58 1.36 -14.34 40.40
CA THR A 58 0.70 -13.64 41.51
C THR A 58 1.00 -12.14 41.32
N GLU A 59 0.06 -11.33 41.81
CA GLU A 59 -0.03 -9.87 41.88
C GLU A 59 1.27 -9.10 42.24
N ASN A 60 1.53 -8.00 41.51
CA ASN A 60 1.95 -6.71 42.08
C ASN A 60 1.94 -5.58 41.02
N GLY A 61 1.22 -4.50 41.32
CA GLY A 61 1.52 -3.13 40.85
C GLY A 61 0.84 -2.66 39.55
N LEU A 62 -0.05 -1.68 39.69
CA LEU A 62 -0.63 -0.88 38.60
C LEU A 62 0.44 -0.37 37.62
N ASN A 63 0.27 -0.69 36.34
CA ASN A 63 0.63 0.12 35.16
C ASN A 63 -0.04 -0.50 33.92
N SER A 64 -1.24 -0.03 33.58
CA SER A 64 -2.03 -0.49 32.45
C SER A 64 -1.67 0.26 31.17
N GLU A 65 -0.94 -0.42 30.29
CA GLU A 65 -1.13 -0.54 28.82
C GLU A 65 0.16 -1.12 28.23
N GLY A 66 0.41 -2.38 28.59
CA GLY A 66 1.52 -3.17 28.08
C GLY A 66 1.25 -3.57 26.63
N GLN A 67 2.10 -3.08 25.73
CA GLN A 67 2.25 -3.63 24.40
C GLN A 67 2.47 -5.14 24.52
N VAL A 68 1.56 -5.94 23.96
CA VAL A 68 1.86 -7.33 23.65
C VAL A 68 2.90 -7.29 22.52
N GLN A 69 4.17 -7.11 22.87
CA GLN A 69 5.28 -7.40 21.96
C GLN A 69 5.32 -8.92 21.78
N VAL A 70 4.48 -9.42 20.89
CA VAL A 70 4.71 -10.75 20.32
C VAL A 70 6.06 -10.66 19.64
N GLN A 71 7.04 -11.42 20.12
CA GLN A 71 8.40 -11.42 19.62
C GLN A 71 8.44 -12.07 18.23
N LEU A 72 7.94 -11.35 17.22
CA LEU A 72 7.69 -11.79 15.85
C LEU A 72 8.95 -11.79 14.96
N GLY A 73 10.13 -11.92 15.57
CA GLY A 73 11.41 -11.97 14.85
C GLY A 73 11.82 -10.63 14.20
N PRO A 74 13.06 -10.54 13.69
CA PRO A 74 13.58 -9.33 13.03
C PRO A 74 12.91 -8.99 11.69
N GLN A 75 12.12 -9.92 11.13
CA GLN A 75 11.41 -9.77 9.87
C GLN A 75 10.29 -8.73 9.95
N LEU A 76 9.63 -8.61 11.12
CA LEU A 76 8.53 -7.70 11.33
C LEU A 76 9.02 -6.35 11.84
N LYS A 77 8.86 -5.33 11.01
CA LYS A 77 9.20 -3.94 11.32
C LYS A 77 7.91 -3.15 11.52
N LEU A 78 7.85 -2.45 12.65
CA LEU A 78 6.77 -1.51 12.95
C LEU A 78 7.20 -0.10 12.58
N LEU A 79 6.29 0.67 11.99
CA LEU A 79 6.48 2.10 11.91
C LEU A 79 6.51 2.69 13.32
N PRO A 80 7.39 3.67 13.60
CA PRO A 80 7.38 4.36 14.89
C PRO A 80 6.02 4.98 15.16
N LEU A 81 5.33 4.49 16.20
CA LEU A 81 4.01 4.98 16.55
C LEU A 81 4.11 6.41 17.09
N ASN A 82 3.32 7.32 16.53
CA ASN A 82 3.13 8.67 17.01
C ASN A 82 1.64 9.01 17.01
N ASP A 83 1.27 10.14 17.63
CA ASP A 83 -0.13 10.55 17.75
C ASP A 83 -0.83 10.72 16.40
N GLN A 84 -0.08 11.09 15.35
CA GLN A 84 -0.62 11.22 14.00
C GLN A 84 -0.99 9.86 13.40
N ILE A 85 -0.15 8.84 13.53
CA ILE A 85 -0.49 7.48 13.06
C ILE A 85 -1.68 6.93 13.87
N ARG A 86 -1.67 7.14 15.18
CA ARG A 86 -2.76 6.70 16.06
C ARG A 86 -4.09 7.35 15.68
N GLU A 87 -4.11 8.67 15.43
CA GLU A 87 -5.30 9.39 14.96
C GLU A 87 -5.84 8.80 13.65
N LEU A 88 -4.98 8.55 12.66
CA LEU A 88 -5.38 7.94 11.38
C LEU A 88 -5.99 6.55 11.58
N GLN A 89 -5.37 5.72 12.42
CA GLN A 89 -5.89 4.40 12.78
C GLN A 89 -7.25 4.49 13.48
N THR A 90 -7.43 5.45 14.40
CA THR A 90 -8.70 5.71 15.09
C THR A 90 -9.80 6.06 14.08
N ILE A 91 -9.55 6.98 13.15
CA ILE A 91 -10.53 7.40 12.13
C ILE A 91 -10.92 6.23 11.21
N ILE A 92 -9.94 5.42 10.78
CA ILE A 92 -10.19 4.25 9.92
C ILE A 92 -11.05 3.19 10.65
N ARG A 93 -10.87 3.05 11.96
CA ARG A 93 -11.59 2.07 12.78
C ARG A 93 -12.99 2.54 13.22
N ASP A 94 -13.24 3.85 13.27
CA ASP A 94 -14.55 4.37 13.69
C ASP A 94 -15.64 4.10 12.63
N ILE A 95 -16.71 3.45 13.09
CA ILE A 95 -17.90 3.14 12.30
C ILE A 95 -18.61 4.41 11.83
N LYS A 96 -18.54 5.51 12.61
CA LYS A 96 -19.21 6.79 12.32
C LYS A 96 -18.47 7.63 11.27
N THR A 97 -17.20 7.32 10.97
CA THR A 97 -16.40 8.04 9.99
C THR A 97 -17.06 8.03 8.63
N SER A 98 -17.16 9.19 7.96
CA SER A 98 -17.66 9.28 6.60
C SER A 98 -16.74 8.56 5.62
N ARG A 99 -17.25 8.11 4.46
CA ARG A 99 -16.38 7.49 3.44
C ARG A 99 -15.26 8.44 2.97
N GLY A 100 -15.57 9.74 2.85
CA GLY A 100 -14.58 10.75 2.43
C GLY A 100 -13.41 10.84 3.40
N ASP A 101 -13.70 10.99 4.69
CA ASP A 101 -12.67 11.07 5.74
C ASP A 101 -11.90 9.75 5.88
N PHE A 102 -12.60 8.63 5.71
CA PHE A 102 -11.99 7.30 5.71
C PHE A 102 -10.93 7.17 4.60
N VAL A 103 -11.30 7.48 3.36
CA VAL A 103 -10.37 7.39 2.20
C VAL A 103 -9.20 8.36 2.40
N PHE A 104 -9.47 9.60 2.81
CA PHE A 104 -8.44 10.59 3.09
C PHE A 104 -7.42 10.11 4.14
N CYS A 105 -7.90 9.56 5.26
CA CYS A 105 -7.03 9.06 6.31
C CYS A 105 -6.29 7.77 5.91
N ALA A 106 -6.96 6.88 5.18
CA ALA A 106 -6.36 5.67 4.63
C ALA A 106 -5.21 6.00 3.66
N ASP A 107 -5.43 6.91 2.71
CA ASP A 107 -4.40 7.36 1.76
C ASP A 107 -3.21 7.98 2.48
N ARG A 108 -3.48 8.80 3.50
CA ARG A 108 -2.43 9.41 4.32
C ARG A 108 -1.61 8.35 5.06
N LEU A 109 -2.25 7.32 5.61
CA LEU A 109 -1.56 6.22 6.30
C LEU A 109 -0.78 5.33 5.31
N ILE A 110 -1.35 5.02 4.14
CA ILE A 110 -0.69 4.29 3.05
C ILE A 110 0.60 5.01 2.64
N ARG A 111 0.54 6.34 2.46
CA ARG A 111 1.71 7.13 2.12
C ARG A 111 2.84 6.99 3.14
N LEU A 112 2.51 7.03 4.44
CA LEU A 112 3.52 6.86 5.50
C LEU A 112 4.20 5.49 5.44
N VAL A 113 3.43 4.42 5.23
CA VAL A 113 4.00 3.06 5.09
C VAL A 113 4.85 2.93 3.85
N VAL A 114 4.40 3.51 2.73
CA VAL A 114 5.13 3.51 1.47
C VAL A 114 6.48 4.22 1.60
N GLU A 115 6.51 5.43 2.16
CA GLU A 115 7.75 6.18 2.40
C GLU A 115 8.73 5.38 3.27
N GLN A 116 8.22 4.72 4.32
CA GLN A 116 9.04 3.85 5.15
C GLN A 116 9.49 2.58 4.44
N GLY A 117 8.70 2.06 3.49
CA GLY A 117 9.08 0.96 2.61
C GLY A 117 10.19 1.35 1.65
N LEU A 118 10.15 2.57 1.09
CA LEU A 118 11.19 3.12 0.21
C LEU A 118 12.53 3.29 0.95
N ASN A 119 12.52 3.55 2.25
CA ASN A 119 13.74 3.61 3.08
C ASN A 119 14.46 2.25 3.22
N GLN A 120 13.81 1.12 2.88
CA GLN A 120 14.42 -0.22 2.93
C GLN A 120 15.14 -0.62 1.62
N LEU A 121 15.15 0.29 0.65
CA LEU A 121 15.74 0.08 -0.67
C LEU A 121 17.17 0.66 -0.71
N PRO A 122 18.01 0.19 -1.63
CA PRO A 122 19.40 0.62 -1.67
C PRO A 122 19.55 2.07 -2.18
N TYR A 123 20.39 2.82 -1.48
CA TYR A 123 20.83 4.16 -1.83
C TYR A 123 22.35 4.17 -2.00
N SER A 124 22.83 5.07 -2.85
CA SER A 124 24.25 5.33 -3.04
C SER A 124 24.56 6.77 -2.66
N GLU A 125 25.70 6.99 -2.02
CA GLU A 125 26.18 8.33 -1.70
C GLU A 125 26.44 9.14 -2.98
N CYS A 126 26.15 10.43 -2.94
CA CYS A 126 26.48 11.35 -4.02
C CYS A 126 26.74 12.76 -3.49
N THR A 127 27.63 13.47 -4.17
CA THR A 127 27.84 14.90 -3.93
C THR A 127 27.24 15.68 -5.09
N VAL A 128 26.46 16.71 -4.78
CA VAL A 128 25.94 17.66 -5.76
C VAL A 128 26.48 19.06 -5.50
N ILE A 129 26.45 19.91 -6.52
CA ILE A 129 26.74 21.34 -6.38
C ILE A 129 25.40 22.07 -6.28
N THR A 130 25.19 22.80 -5.20
CA THR A 130 23.98 23.60 -4.99
C THR A 130 23.94 24.79 -5.94
N PRO A 131 22.78 25.42 -6.18
CA PRO A 131 22.70 26.66 -6.97
C PRO A 131 23.55 27.81 -6.42
N THR A 132 23.91 27.76 -5.14
CA THR A 132 24.82 28.69 -4.46
C THR A 132 26.31 28.35 -4.63
N GLY A 133 26.64 27.28 -5.35
CA GLY A 133 28.01 26.86 -5.63
C GLY A 133 28.66 26.00 -4.54
N HIS A 134 27.93 25.63 -3.48
CA HIS A 134 28.45 24.82 -2.38
C HIS A 134 28.27 23.32 -2.68
N LYS A 135 29.18 22.49 -2.16
CA LYS A 135 29.02 21.03 -2.19
C LYS A 135 28.00 20.60 -1.14
N TYR A 136 27.12 19.68 -1.51
CA TYR A 136 26.20 18.99 -0.61
C TYR A 136 26.38 17.49 -0.76
N ASP A 137 26.76 16.82 0.34
CA ASP A 137 26.89 15.38 0.41
C ASP A 137 25.52 14.78 0.79
N GLY A 138 24.93 14.04 -0.13
CA GLY A 138 23.63 13.43 0.01
C GLY A 138 23.63 11.99 -0.49
N VAL A 139 22.43 11.50 -0.80
CA VAL A 139 22.21 10.14 -1.32
C VAL A 139 21.28 10.17 -2.51
N LYS A 140 21.42 9.17 -3.39
CA LYS A 140 20.53 8.93 -4.52
C LYS A 140 20.03 7.49 -4.49
N PHE A 141 18.77 7.31 -4.86
CA PHE A 141 18.17 6.01 -5.02
C PHE A 141 18.85 5.22 -6.15
N GLU A 142 19.17 3.94 -5.92
CA GLU A 142 19.70 3.08 -6.98
C GLU A 142 18.59 2.69 -7.97
N LYS A 143 18.71 3.15 -9.23
CA LYS A 143 17.71 2.92 -10.28
C LYS A 143 17.41 1.42 -10.45
N GLY A 144 16.12 1.06 -10.51
CA GLY A 144 15.65 -0.26 -10.94
C GLY A 144 14.96 -1.12 -9.87
N ASN A 145 14.86 -0.67 -8.63
CA ASN A 145 14.55 -1.57 -7.50
C ASN A 145 13.14 -1.45 -6.91
N CYS A 146 12.16 -0.92 -7.65
CA CYS A 146 10.81 -0.80 -7.09
C CYS A 146 9.70 -1.06 -8.10
N GLU A 147 8.80 -1.95 -7.71
CA GLU A 147 7.49 -2.15 -8.31
C GLU A 147 6.41 -2.16 -7.23
N ALA A 148 5.33 -1.39 -7.38
CA ALA A 148 4.20 -1.42 -6.42
C ALA A 148 2.86 -0.93 -7.02
N MET A 149 1.78 -1.08 -6.25
CA MET A 149 0.39 -0.73 -6.59
C MET A 149 0.01 0.74 -6.27
N GLU A 150 -1.21 1.12 -6.68
CA GLU A 150 -1.59 2.42 -7.26
C GLU A 150 -1.93 3.57 -6.27
N GLN A 151 -1.85 4.80 -6.80
CA GLN A 151 -2.01 6.14 -6.20
C GLN A 151 -1.00 6.56 -5.12
N GLY A 152 -1.03 6.01 -3.90
CA GLY A 152 -0.18 6.48 -2.80
C GLY A 152 1.32 6.41 -3.13
N LEU A 153 1.74 5.38 -3.87
CA LEU A 153 3.10 5.25 -4.39
C LEU A 153 3.38 6.17 -5.58
N ARG A 154 2.40 6.42 -6.48
CA ARG A 154 2.59 7.34 -7.61
C ARG A 154 2.83 8.77 -7.13
N ASP A 155 2.22 9.13 -6.01
CA ASP A 155 2.40 10.43 -5.36
C ASP A 155 3.81 10.56 -4.75
N CYS A 156 4.39 9.48 -4.24
CA CYS A 156 5.76 9.47 -3.71
C CYS A 156 6.83 9.31 -4.82
N CYS A 157 6.52 8.53 -5.86
CA CYS A 157 7.48 8.06 -6.86
C CYS A 157 6.88 8.01 -8.27
N ARG A 158 7.26 8.98 -9.11
CA ARG A 158 6.75 9.12 -10.49
C ARG A 158 7.16 8.02 -11.48
N SER A 159 8.19 7.22 -11.18
CA SER A 159 8.80 6.27 -12.15
C SER A 159 8.76 4.80 -11.73
N ILE A 160 7.81 4.40 -10.88
CA ILE A 160 7.68 3.01 -10.44
C ILE A 160 6.87 2.17 -11.44
N ARG A 161 7.35 0.97 -11.74
CA ARG A 161 6.61 -0.01 -12.54
C ARG A 161 5.55 -0.70 -11.66
N ILE A 162 4.40 -1.05 -12.21
CA ILE A 162 3.30 -1.61 -11.42
C ILE A 162 3.03 -3.04 -11.86
N GLY A 163 3.24 -3.98 -10.94
CA GLY A 163 2.71 -5.33 -11.03
C GLY A 163 1.32 -5.41 -10.40
N LYS A 164 0.45 -6.29 -10.91
CA LYS A 164 -0.89 -6.51 -10.36
C LYS A 164 -1.15 -8.01 -10.22
N ILE A 165 -1.64 -8.41 -9.06
CA ILE A 165 -2.10 -9.77 -8.76
C ILE A 165 -3.56 -9.67 -8.33
N LEU A 166 -4.42 -10.48 -8.93
CA LEU A 166 -5.81 -10.66 -8.52
C LEU A 166 -5.97 -12.07 -7.99
N ILE A 167 -6.27 -12.17 -6.70
CA ILE A 167 -6.53 -13.41 -5.99
C ILE A 167 -7.95 -13.34 -5.47
N GLN A 168 -8.71 -14.40 -5.70
CA GLN A 168 -10.06 -14.54 -5.18
C GLN A 168 -10.19 -15.92 -4.55
N SER A 169 -10.81 -15.96 -3.38
CA SER A 169 -11.15 -17.22 -2.72
C SER A 169 -12.36 -17.82 -3.40
N ASP A 170 -12.25 -19.09 -3.75
CA ASP A 170 -13.35 -19.89 -4.26
C ASP A 170 -14.34 -20.19 -3.12
N GLU A 171 -15.62 -19.88 -3.32
CA GLU A 171 -16.65 -19.96 -2.28
C GLU A 171 -16.91 -21.40 -1.82
N ASP A 172 -16.82 -22.36 -2.76
CA ASP A 172 -17.14 -23.77 -2.51
C ASP A 172 -15.96 -24.51 -1.87
N THR A 173 -14.74 -24.23 -2.32
CA THR A 173 -13.54 -24.96 -1.89
C THR A 173 -12.72 -24.23 -0.83
N GLN A 174 -13.02 -22.96 -0.57
CA GLN A 174 -12.25 -22.07 0.32
C GLN A 174 -10.77 -21.95 -0.08
N LYS A 175 -10.42 -22.31 -1.32
CA LYS A 175 -9.06 -22.20 -1.85
C LYS A 175 -8.86 -20.85 -2.51
N ALA A 176 -7.74 -20.21 -2.22
CA ALA A 176 -7.32 -19.01 -2.95
C ALA A 176 -6.92 -19.41 -4.38
N LYS A 177 -7.48 -18.73 -5.37
CA LYS A 177 -7.15 -18.92 -6.79
C LYS A 177 -6.63 -17.62 -7.38
N VAL A 178 -5.56 -17.72 -8.14
CA VAL A 178 -4.96 -16.60 -8.88
C VAL A 178 -5.70 -16.45 -10.22
N PHE A 179 -6.41 -15.33 -10.39
CA PHE A 179 -7.17 -15.03 -11.62
C PHE A 179 -6.37 -14.22 -12.62
N TYR A 180 -5.46 -13.38 -12.12
CA TYR A 180 -4.65 -12.52 -12.95
C TYR A 180 -3.34 -12.21 -12.24
N ALA A 181 -2.23 -12.35 -12.95
CA ALA A 181 -0.93 -11.89 -12.51
C ALA A 181 -0.22 -11.28 -13.71
N LYS A 182 0.14 -10.00 -13.61
CA LYS A 182 0.93 -9.32 -14.63
C LYS A 182 2.01 -8.50 -13.98
N PHE A 183 3.24 -8.79 -14.37
CA PHE A 183 4.43 -8.13 -13.88
C PHE A 183 5.25 -7.58 -15.06
N PRO A 184 6.08 -6.56 -14.82
CA PRO A 184 7.17 -6.21 -15.71
C PRO A 184 8.08 -7.43 -15.98
N PRO A 185 8.64 -7.53 -17.20
CA PRO A 185 9.37 -8.72 -17.66
C PRO A 185 10.67 -8.98 -16.89
N ASP A 186 11.11 -8.01 -16.08
CA ASP A 186 12.36 -8.05 -15.33
C ASP A 186 12.16 -8.07 -13.80
N ILE A 187 10.97 -8.43 -13.31
CA ILE A 187 10.63 -8.45 -11.88
C ILE A 187 11.57 -9.35 -11.05
N TYR A 188 12.03 -10.48 -11.59
CA TYR A 188 12.87 -11.47 -10.90
C TYR A 188 14.21 -10.93 -10.35
N ARG A 189 14.70 -9.81 -10.89
CA ARG A 189 15.95 -9.16 -10.48
C ARG A 189 15.74 -7.87 -9.68
N ARG A 190 14.51 -7.58 -9.25
CA ARG A 190 14.14 -6.35 -8.55
C ARG A 190 13.78 -6.63 -7.10
N LYS A 191 13.88 -5.59 -6.26
CA LYS A 191 13.13 -5.55 -5.00
C LYS A 191 11.68 -5.16 -5.29
N VAL A 192 10.74 -5.81 -4.59
CA VAL A 192 9.30 -5.61 -4.76
C VAL A 192 8.68 -5.15 -3.45
N LEU A 193 7.88 -4.09 -3.53
CA LEU A 193 7.03 -3.64 -2.44
C LEU A 193 5.64 -4.28 -2.65
N LEU A 194 5.36 -5.39 -1.98
CA LEU A 194 4.06 -6.04 -2.05
C LEU A 194 3.10 -5.34 -1.09
N MET A 195 2.10 -4.63 -1.61
CA MET A 195 1.17 -3.86 -0.80
C MET A 195 -0.13 -4.63 -0.57
N TYR A 196 -0.54 -4.79 0.69
CA TYR A 196 -1.83 -5.35 1.06
C TYR A 196 -2.28 -4.78 2.42
N PRO A 197 -3.45 -4.12 2.53
CA PRO A 197 -3.77 -3.28 3.68
C PRO A 197 -3.91 -4.05 5.01
N ILE A 198 -4.32 -5.32 4.96
CA ILE A 198 -4.55 -6.16 6.14
C ILE A 198 -3.86 -7.50 5.92
N LEU A 199 -2.90 -7.88 6.76
CA LEU A 199 -2.22 -9.17 6.59
C LEU A 199 -3.17 -10.35 6.80
N SER A 200 -3.30 -11.18 5.76
CA SER A 200 -4.13 -12.38 5.73
C SER A 200 -3.44 -13.49 4.91
N ASN A 201 -4.05 -14.68 4.91
CA ASN A 201 -3.57 -15.83 4.12
C ASN A 201 -3.52 -15.53 2.60
N THR A 202 -4.29 -14.55 2.10
CA THR A 202 -4.23 -14.09 0.69
C THR A 202 -2.82 -13.62 0.32
N VAL A 203 -2.10 -13.03 1.27
CA VAL A 203 -0.72 -12.57 1.06
C VAL A 203 0.21 -13.73 0.79
N ILE A 204 0.02 -14.88 1.44
CA ILE A 204 0.86 -16.07 1.24
C ILE A 204 0.78 -16.50 -0.23
N GLU A 205 -0.42 -16.55 -0.79
CA GLU A 205 -0.63 -16.89 -2.19
C GLU A 205 -0.01 -15.85 -3.13
N ALA A 206 -0.12 -14.55 -2.81
CA ALA A 206 0.54 -13.50 -3.59
C ALA A 206 2.07 -13.63 -3.59
N VAL A 207 2.68 -13.99 -2.46
CA VAL A 207 4.11 -14.24 -2.36
C VAL A 207 4.51 -15.47 -3.18
N ARG A 208 3.71 -16.55 -3.16
CA ARG A 208 3.94 -17.74 -4.00
C ARG A 208 3.96 -17.40 -5.49
N VAL A 209 2.99 -16.61 -5.96
CA VAL A 209 2.98 -16.14 -7.35
C VAL A 209 4.24 -15.36 -7.70
N LEU A 210 4.73 -14.49 -6.81
CA LEU A 210 5.99 -13.76 -7.05
C LEU A 210 7.19 -14.70 -7.14
N ILE A 211 7.26 -15.72 -6.28
CA ILE A 211 8.32 -16.73 -6.29
C ILE A 211 8.28 -17.56 -7.58
N GLU A 212 7.10 -17.94 -8.05
CA GLU A 212 6.91 -18.62 -9.35
C GLU A 212 7.42 -17.78 -10.53
N HIS A 213 7.41 -16.45 -10.39
CA HIS A 213 7.99 -15.51 -11.36
C HIS A 213 9.48 -15.23 -11.13
N GLY A 214 10.15 -16.03 -10.30
CA GLY A 214 11.60 -16.02 -10.10
C GLY A 214 12.10 -15.08 -9.00
N LEU A 215 11.21 -14.52 -8.17
CA LEU A 215 11.62 -13.69 -7.03
C LEU A 215 12.09 -14.54 -5.85
N GLN A 216 13.12 -14.05 -5.18
CA GLN A 216 13.55 -14.60 -3.90
C GLN A 216 12.78 -13.90 -2.76
N PRO A 217 12.32 -14.62 -1.72
CA PRO A 217 11.57 -14.01 -0.60
C PRO A 217 12.27 -12.81 0.04
N LYS A 218 13.61 -12.85 0.16
CA LYS A 218 14.43 -11.74 0.68
C LYS A 218 14.36 -10.42 -0.11
N HIS A 219 13.87 -10.46 -1.35
CA HIS A 219 13.68 -9.27 -2.19
C HIS A 219 12.25 -8.73 -2.11
N ILE A 220 11.36 -9.38 -1.36
CA ILE A 220 9.97 -8.98 -1.16
C ILE A 220 9.87 -8.26 0.18
N ILE A 221 9.40 -7.01 0.13
CA ILE A 221 9.05 -6.22 1.31
C ILE A 221 7.54 -6.05 1.29
N LEU A 222 6.89 -6.69 2.26
CA LEU A 222 5.45 -6.65 2.43
C LEU A 222 5.07 -5.38 3.19
N LEU A 223 4.26 -4.53 2.57
CA LEU A 223 3.74 -3.30 3.14
C LEU A 223 2.27 -3.48 3.53
N SER A 224 1.97 -3.31 4.81
CA SER A 224 0.61 -3.40 5.35
C SER A 224 0.26 -2.22 6.23
N LEU A 225 -1.02 -1.94 6.39
CA LEU A 225 -1.49 -1.00 7.39
C LEU A 225 -1.73 -1.75 8.71
N PHE A 226 -2.40 -2.89 8.63
CA PHE A 226 -2.89 -3.64 9.77
C PHE A 226 -2.33 -5.06 9.74
N SER A 227 -1.88 -5.55 10.89
CA SER A 227 -1.51 -6.95 11.07
C SER A 227 -2.14 -7.51 12.32
N THR A 228 -2.58 -8.77 12.27
CA THR A 228 -2.80 -9.55 13.48
C THR A 228 -1.52 -10.31 13.85
N PRO A 229 -1.32 -10.69 15.13
CA PRO A 229 -0.19 -11.55 15.50
C PRO A 229 -0.16 -12.86 14.70
N HIS A 230 -1.33 -13.46 14.49
CA HIS A 230 -1.47 -14.68 13.71
C HIS A 230 -1.08 -14.46 12.24
N GLY A 231 -1.57 -13.39 11.60
CA GLY A 231 -1.26 -13.08 10.20
C GLY A 231 0.23 -12.87 9.95
N ALA A 232 0.91 -12.09 10.80
CA ALA A 232 2.36 -11.91 10.70
C ALA A 232 3.12 -13.23 10.93
N LYS A 233 2.75 -13.99 11.97
CA LYS A 233 3.41 -15.25 12.30
C LYS A 233 3.31 -16.26 11.15
N SER A 234 2.14 -16.44 10.57
CA SER A 234 1.90 -17.38 9.48
C SER A 234 2.75 -17.04 8.25
N ILE A 235 2.86 -15.76 7.89
CA ILE A 235 3.68 -15.31 6.75
C ILE A 235 5.17 -15.52 7.02
N ILE A 236 5.64 -15.20 8.23
CA ILE A 236 7.07 -15.36 8.60
C ILE A 236 7.47 -16.83 8.68
N GLN A 237 6.57 -17.70 9.16
CA GLN A 237 6.81 -19.14 9.20
C GLN A 237 6.94 -19.75 7.80
N GLU A 238 6.11 -19.30 6.86
CA GLU A 238 6.16 -19.74 5.46
C GLU A 238 7.36 -19.15 4.70
N PHE A 239 7.69 -17.88 4.97
CA PHE A 239 8.77 -17.15 4.29
C PHE A 239 9.73 -16.48 5.29
N PRO A 240 10.68 -17.24 5.87
CA PRO A 240 11.56 -16.73 6.95
C PRO A 240 12.44 -15.54 6.57
N ASP A 241 12.73 -15.36 5.28
CA ASP A 241 13.58 -14.28 4.76
C ASP A 241 12.79 -13.04 4.31
N ILE A 242 11.45 -13.05 4.39
CA ILE A 242 10.63 -11.91 3.97
C ILE A 242 10.76 -10.75 4.96
N THR A 243 10.64 -9.52 4.48
CA THR A 243 10.49 -8.34 5.35
C THR A 243 9.04 -7.90 5.39
N ILE A 244 8.47 -7.70 6.58
CA ILE A 244 7.13 -7.16 6.78
C ILE A 244 7.26 -5.77 7.41
N LEU A 245 6.60 -4.77 6.83
CA LEU A 245 6.50 -3.42 7.36
C LEU A 245 5.02 -3.09 7.57
N THR A 246 4.62 -2.83 8.81
CA THR A 246 3.23 -2.54 9.17
C THR A 246 3.11 -1.38 10.16
N THR A 247 1.95 -0.70 10.19
CA THR A 247 1.73 0.42 11.13
C THR A 247 1.36 -0.06 12.53
N GLU A 248 0.75 -1.24 12.62
CA GLU A 248 0.38 -1.85 13.89
C GLU A 248 0.30 -3.37 13.82
N VAL A 249 0.39 -3.98 15.00
CA VAL A 249 0.01 -5.37 15.28
C VAL A 249 -1.07 -5.33 16.34
N HIS A 250 -2.29 -5.73 15.98
CA HIS A 250 -3.46 -5.68 16.85
C HIS A 250 -4.26 -6.99 16.73
N PRO A 251 -4.86 -7.53 17.81
CA PRO A 251 -5.62 -8.77 17.75
C PRO A 251 -6.78 -8.74 16.74
N VAL A 252 -7.37 -7.56 16.53
CA VAL A 252 -8.50 -7.32 15.62
C VAL A 252 -8.10 -6.37 14.50
N ALA A 253 -8.18 -6.85 13.26
CA ALA A 253 -7.98 -6.04 12.06
C ALA A 253 -9.30 -5.43 11.55
N PRO A 254 -9.28 -4.24 10.92
CA PRO A 254 -10.48 -3.58 10.38
C PRO A 254 -10.92 -4.24 9.06
N THR A 255 -11.60 -5.38 9.12
CA THR A 255 -11.99 -6.18 7.93
C THR A 255 -12.89 -5.45 6.95
N HIS A 256 -13.60 -4.40 7.39
CA HIS A 256 -14.42 -3.52 6.56
C HIS A 256 -13.60 -2.58 5.65
N PHE A 257 -12.26 -2.58 5.76
CA PHE A 257 -11.39 -1.63 5.05
C PHE A 257 -11.65 -1.61 3.54
N GLY A 258 -11.68 -2.78 2.91
CA GLY A 258 -11.89 -2.89 1.46
C GLY A 258 -13.24 -2.31 1.03
N GLN A 259 -14.31 -2.70 1.72
CA GLN A 259 -15.67 -2.24 1.42
C GLN A 259 -15.79 -0.72 1.52
N LYS A 260 -15.35 -0.15 2.64
CA LYS A 260 -15.45 1.30 2.88
C LYS A 260 -14.55 2.11 1.97
N TYR A 261 -13.33 1.64 1.70
CA TYR A 261 -12.38 2.31 0.80
C TYR A 261 -12.93 2.38 -0.63
N PHE A 262 -13.41 1.25 -1.17
CA PHE A 262 -13.93 1.17 -2.53
C PHE A 262 -15.39 1.63 -2.67
N GLY A 263 -16.11 1.84 -1.56
CA GLY A 263 -17.52 2.24 -1.57
C GLY A 263 -18.44 1.12 -2.03
N THR A 264 -18.21 -0.08 -1.50
CA THR A 264 -19.00 -1.29 -1.78
C THR A 264 -19.65 -1.85 -0.52
N ASP A 265 -19.86 -0.99 0.47
CA ASP A 265 -20.65 -1.22 1.68
C ASP A 265 -22.16 -1.18 1.43
#